data_AF-A0A4Q1F4J5-F1
#
_entry.id   AF-A0A4Q1F4J5-F1
#
_cell.length_a   1.000
_cell.length_b   1.000
_cell.length_c   1.000
_cell.angle_alpha   90.00
_cell.angle_beta   90.00
_cell.angle_gamma   90.00
#
_symmetry.space_group_name_H-M   'P 1'
#
loop_
_entity.id
_entity.type
_entity.pdbx_description
1 polymer ?
#
loop_
_entity_poly.entity_id
_entity_poly.type
_entity_poly.pdbx_seq_one_letter_code
_entity_poly.pdbx_strand_id
1 'polypeptide(L)'
;MLNILPLLLIIFPVLSQLILGTFSIYKPVSLKFKIVSWINFILQIVFSFTAFNIADYNLRKQYEPYPVRCGMPLVGIAAACFFLLFILILIIVIQFVVKRWRTKRNMI
;
A
#
# COMPACT_ATOMS: atom_id res chain seq x y z
N MET A 1 2.00 16.99 16.92
CA MET A 1 2.51 15.60 16.99
C MET A 1 2.04 14.92 15.71
N LEU A 2 2.94 14.60 14.78
CA LEU A 2 2.53 13.90 13.56
C LEU A 2 1.99 12.53 13.97
N ASN A 3 0.68 12.35 13.88
CA ASN A 3 0.07 11.05 14.08
C ASN A 3 0.71 10.09 13.08
N ILE A 4 1.22 8.96 13.54
CA ILE A 4 1.84 7.92 12.71
C ILE A 4 0.82 7.14 11.86
N LEU A 5 -0.47 7.41 12.09
CA LEU A 5 -1.61 6.78 11.45
C LEU A 5 -1.60 6.87 9.90
N PRO A 6 -1.33 8.02 9.25
CA PRO A 6 -1.24 8.10 7.80
C PRO A 6 -0.18 7.13 7.26
N LEU A 7 0.99 7.08 7.90
CA LEU A 7 2.08 6.19 7.48
C LEU A 7 1.70 4.71 7.60
N LEU A 8 1.06 4.31 8.70
CA LEU A 8 0.54 2.95 8.89
C LEU A 8 -0.47 2.58 7.80
N LEU A 9 -1.40 3.48 7.47
CA LEU A 9 -2.42 3.25 6.45
C LEU A 9 -1.81 2.98 5.08
N ILE A 10 -0.80 3.74 4.64
CA ILE A 10 -0.18 3.52 3.31
C ILE A 10 0.76 2.32 3.26
N ILE A 11 1.34 1.88 4.38
CA ILE A 11 2.24 0.71 4.43
C ILE A 11 1.45 -0.61 4.54
N PHE A 12 0.28 -0.59 5.18
CA PHE A 12 -0.48 -1.79 5.48
C PHE A 12 -0.79 -2.68 4.24
N PRO A 13 -1.26 -2.15 3.09
CA PRO A 13 -1.58 -2.98 1.93
C PRO A 13 -0.35 -3.62 1.31
N VAL A 14 0.82 -2.97 1.39
CA VAL A 14 2.11 -3.53 0.96
C VAL A 14 2.51 -4.73 1.83
N LEU A 15 2.45 -4.58 3.15
CA LEU A 15 2.75 -5.67 4.08
C LEU A 15 1.76 -6.83 3.94
N SER A 16 0.47 -6.52 3.82
CA SER A 16 -0.59 -7.48 3.54
C SER A 16 -0.32 -8.26 2.25
N GLN A 17 0.10 -7.60 1.17
CA GLN A 17 0.44 -8.28 -0.09
C GLN A 17 1.66 -9.18 0.05
N LEU A 18 2.69 -8.78 0.80
CA LEU A 18 3.85 -9.64 1.05
C LEU A 18 3.46 -10.90 1.82
N ILE A 19 2.62 -10.77 2.85
CA ILE A 19 2.18 -11.90 3.66
C ILE A 19 1.12 -12.71 2.90
N LEU A 20 -0.10 -12.17 2.74
CA LEU A 20 -1.23 -12.90 2.16
C LEU A 20 -0.99 -13.30 0.70
N GLY A 21 -0.29 -12.47 -0.08
CA GLY A 21 0.08 -12.81 -1.45
C GLY A 21 0.99 -14.04 -1.49
N THR A 22 2.01 -14.09 -0.64
CA THR A 22 2.89 -15.27 -0.52
C THR A 22 2.11 -16.48 0.00
N PHE A 23 1.31 -16.33 1.05
CA PHE A 23 0.50 -17.43 1.58
C PHE A 23 -0.43 -18.03 0.51
N SER A 24 -1.05 -17.20 -0.34
CA SER A 24 -1.92 -17.66 -1.44
C SER A 24 -1.19 -18.37 -2.60
N ILE A 25 0.15 -18.31 -2.64
CA ILE A 25 0.98 -19.02 -3.63
C ILE A 25 1.52 -20.35 -3.08
N TYR A 26 1.81 -20.41 -1.78
CA TYR A 26 2.47 -21.55 -1.14
C TYR A 26 1.52 -22.51 -0.45
N LYS A 27 0.39 -22.02 0.06
CA LYS A 27 -0.61 -22.85 0.72
C LYS A 27 -1.90 -22.88 -0.11
N PRO A 28 -2.59 -24.04 -0.17
CA PRO A 28 -3.92 -24.15 -0.76
C PRO A 28 -4.98 -23.52 0.16
N VAL A 29 -4.79 -22.25 0.53
CA VAL A 29 -5.77 -21.49 1.32
C VAL A 29 -6.92 -21.08 0.39
N SER A 30 -8.13 -20.93 0.93
CA SER A 30 -9.34 -20.53 0.17
C SER A 30 -9.19 -19.23 -0.62
N LEU A 31 -8.27 -18.34 -0.22
CA LEU A 31 -8.06 -17.05 -0.84
C LEU A 31 -7.19 -17.14 -2.10
N LYS A 32 -7.83 -16.97 -3.25
CA LYS A 32 -7.15 -16.92 -4.55
C LYS A 32 -6.22 -15.69 -4.61
N PHE A 33 -4.97 -15.88 -5.03
CA PHE A 33 -3.98 -14.80 -5.26
C PHE A 33 -4.54 -13.59 -6.02
N LYS A 34 -5.39 -13.82 -7.04
CA LYS A 34 -6.02 -12.76 -7.83
C LYS A 34 -6.90 -11.86 -6.94
N ILE A 35 -7.68 -12.47 -6.03
CA ILE A 35 -8.56 -11.73 -5.11
C ILE A 35 -7.72 -10.93 -4.11
N VAL A 36 -6.71 -11.56 -3.49
CA VAL A 36 -5.81 -10.88 -2.54
C VAL A 36 -5.13 -9.67 -3.17
N SER A 37 -4.61 -9.82 -4.39
CA SER A 37 -3.91 -8.73 -5.10
C SER A 37 -4.85 -7.58 -5.46
N TRP A 38 -6.07 -7.87 -5.91
CA TRP A 38 -7.07 -6.84 -6.19
C TRP A 38 -7.53 -6.10 -4.93
N ILE A 39 -7.75 -6.82 -3.83
CA ILE A 39 -8.11 -6.21 -2.55
C ILE A 39 -7.00 -5.26 -2.09
N ASN A 40 -5.74 -5.71 -2.06
CA ASN A 40 -4.63 -4.86 -1.62
C ASN A 40 -4.43 -3.65 -2.55
N PHE A 41 -4.64 -3.80 -3.86
CA PHE A 41 -4.57 -2.68 -4.80
C PHE A 41 -5.65 -1.62 -4.54
N ILE A 42 -6.91 -2.04 -4.37
CA ILE A 42 -8.01 -1.13 -4.04
C ILE A 42 -7.77 -0.47 -2.67
N LEU A 43 -7.33 -1.26 -1.69
CA LEU A 43 -7.06 -0.79 -0.34
C LEU A 43 -5.93 0.25 -0.33
N GLN A 44 -4.88 0.08 -1.14
CA GLN A 44 -3.82 1.07 -1.30
C GLN A 44 -4.36 2.41 -1.79
N ILE A 45 -5.27 2.41 -2.78
CA ILE A 45 -5.88 3.64 -3.28
C ILE A 45 -6.69 4.32 -2.17
N VAL A 46 -7.60 3.58 -1.53
CA VAL A 46 -8.47 4.10 -0.46
C VAL A 46 -7.65 4.63 0.73
N PHE A 47 -6.63 3.90 1.14
CA PHE A 47 -5.76 4.28 2.26
C PHE A 47 -4.84 5.44 1.90
N SER A 48 -4.38 5.57 0.66
CA SER A 48 -3.65 6.77 0.21
C SER A 48 -4.52 8.02 0.28
N PHE A 49 -5.76 7.99 -0.20
CA PHE A 49 -6.67 9.14 -0.06
C PHE A 49 -6.97 9.47 1.40
N THR A 50 -7.25 8.45 2.21
CA THR A 50 -7.51 8.64 3.65
C THR A 50 -6.29 9.21 4.37
N ALA A 51 -5.10 8.67 4.11
CA ALA A 51 -3.84 9.14 4.70
C ALA A 51 -3.54 10.60 4.32
N PHE A 52 -3.77 10.99 3.06
CA PHE A 52 -3.58 12.36 2.60
C PHE A 52 -4.50 13.34 3.31
N ASN A 53 -5.80 13.02 3.43
CA ASN A 53 -6.77 13.87 4.13
C ASN A 53 -6.45 14.01 5.62
N ILE A 54 -6.10 12.90 6.29
CA ILE A 54 -5.71 12.92 7.71
C ILE A 54 -4.45 13.77 7.89
N ALA A 55 -3.49 13.67 6.97
CA ALA A 55 -2.27 14.45 7.05
C ALA A 55 -2.50 15.94 6.83
N ASP A 56 -3.34 16.33 5.85
CA ASP A 56 -3.71 17.74 5.64
C ASP A 56 -4.38 18.33 6.88
N TYR A 57 -5.33 17.60 7.46
CA TYR A 57 -6.01 18.02 8.68
C TYR A 57 -5.03 18.18 9.87
N ASN A 58 -4.13 17.21 10.07
CA ASN A 58 -3.14 17.25 11.14
C ASN A 58 -2.14 18.40 10.96
N LEU A 59 -1.73 18.68 9.73
CA LEU A 59 -0.84 19.81 9.41
C LEU A 59 -1.55 21.14 9.68
N ARG A 60 -2.78 21.32 9.20
CA ARG A 60 -3.55 22.55 9.48
C ARG A 60 -3.68 22.79 10.98
N LYS A 61 -4.09 21.77 11.73
CA LYS A 61 -4.25 21.85 13.19
C LYS A 61 -2.95 22.11 13.94
N GLN A 62 -1.82 21.55 13.47
CA GLN A 62 -0.53 21.72 14.14
C GLN A 62 0.03 23.14 14.00
N TYR A 63 -0.31 23.83 12.92
CA TYR A 63 0.24 25.15 12.60
C TYR A 63 -0.78 26.28 12.75
N GLU A 64 -1.90 26.08 13.46
CA GLU A 64 -2.74 27.21 13.86
C GLU A 64 -2.05 28.06 14.95
N PRO A 65 -2.04 29.40 14.84
CA PRO A 65 -2.65 30.25 13.80
C PRO A 65 -1.72 30.61 12.62
N TYR A 66 -0.47 30.13 12.59
CA TYR A 66 0.52 30.42 11.54
C TYR A 66 0.60 29.30 10.50
N PRO A 67 -0.29 29.28 9.49
CA PRO A 67 -0.40 28.15 8.56
C PRO A 67 0.92 27.87 7.84
N VAL A 68 1.13 26.60 7.51
CA VAL A 68 2.28 26.17 6.72
C VAL A 68 2.22 26.86 5.36
N ARG A 69 3.16 27.78 5.11
CA ARG A 69 3.19 28.57 3.87
C ARG A 69 3.64 27.76 2.65
N CYS A 70 4.40 26.69 2.88
CA CYS A 70 4.89 25.80 1.83
C CYS A 70 4.20 24.44 1.93
N GLY A 71 3.49 24.03 0.88
CA GLY A 71 2.85 22.69 0.78
C GLY A 71 3.84 21.51 0.68
N MET A 72 5.11 21.72 1.00
CA MET A 72 6.19 20.73 0.92
C MET A 72 5.86 19.43 1.69
N PRO A 73 5.25 19.47 2.90
CA PRO A 73 4.86 18.25 3.60
C PRO A 73 3.78 17.45 2.87
N LEU A 74 2.81 18.12 2.24
CA LEU A 74 1.74 17.47 1.45
C LEU A 74 2.31 16.81 0.20
N VAL A 75 3.26 17.46 -0.48
CA VAL A 75 3.98 16.89 -1.62
C VAL A 75 4.75 15.63 -1.20
N GLY A 76 5.41 15.64 -0.05
CA GLY A 76 6.09 14.47 0.49
C GLY A 76 5.17 13.27 0.71
N ILE A 77 3.96 13.51 1.24
CA ILE A 77 2.97 12.46 1.47
C ILE A 77 2.37 11.94 0.16
N ALA A 78 2.09 12.83 -0.79
CA ALA A 78 1.65 12.43 -2.12
C ALA A 78 2.72 11.56 -2.80
N ALA A 79 3.99 11.98 -2.78
CA ALA A 79 5.11 11.21 -3.33
C ALA A 79 5.25 9.83 -2.65
N ALA A 80 5.12 9.76 -1.33
CA ALA A 80 5.13 8.49 -0.59
C ALA A 80 3.97 7.56 -1.00
N CYS A 81 2.78 8.11 -1.24
CA CYS A 81 1.64 7.32 -1.73
C CYS A 81 1.91 6.72 -3.11
N PHE A 82 2.41 7.51 -4.06
CA PHE A 82 2.77 7.04 -5.39
C PHE A 82 3.91 6.01 -5.36
N PHE A 83 4.93 6.26 -4.53
CA PHE A 83 6.06 5.35 -4.36
C PHE A 83 5.63 3.99 -3.79
N LEU A 84 4.77 3.96 -2.76
CA LEU A 84 4.26 2.72 -2.19
C LEU A 84 3.30 2.00 -3.13
N LEU A 85 2.49 2.73 -3.90
CA LEU A 85 1.68 2.14 -4.97
C LEU A 85 2.55 1.46 -6.03
N PHE A 86 3.64 2.10 -6.45
CA PHE A 86 4.61 1.53 -7.37
C PHE A 86 5.25 0.25 -6.81
N ILE A 87 5.68 0.27 -5.54
CA ILE A 87 6.21 -0.91 -4.85
C ILE A 87 5.17 -2.04 -4.81
N LEU A 88 3.92 -1.72 -4.49
CA LEU A 88 2.84 -2.72 -4.45
C LEU A 88 2.66 -3.40 -5.80
N ILE A 89 2.65 -2.63 -6.90
CA ILE A 89 2.56 -3.17 -8.26
C ILE A 89 3.75 -4.08 -8.55
N LEU A 90 4.99 -3.67 -8.22
CA LEU A 90 6.17 -4.50 -8.38
C LEU A 90 6.05 -5.84 -7.63
N ILE A 91 5.61 -5.80 -6.37
CA ILE A 91 5.41 -7.01 -5.56
C ILE A 91 4.38 -7.93 -6.20
N ILE A 92 3.24 -7.40 -6.67
CA ILE A 92 2.20 -8.17 -7.35
C ILE A 92 2.77 -8.84 -8.61
N VAL A 93 3.55 -8.13 -9.42
CA VAL A 93 4.17 -8.67 -10.64
C VAL A 93 5.16 -9.78 -10.31
N ILE A 94 6.05 -9.56 -9.34
CA ILE A 94 7.02 -10.59 -8.91
C ILE A 94 6.29 -11.84 -8.41
N GLN A 95 5.32 -11.67 -7.53
CA GLN A 95 4.52 -12.78 -6.99
C GLN A 95 3.72 -13.51 -8.09
N PHE A 96 3.22 -12.79 -9.08
CA PHE A 96 2.56 -13.38 -10.24
C PHE A 96 3.50 -14.25 -11.08
N VAL A 97 4.73 -13.78 -11.35
CA VAL A 97 5.76 -14.56 -12.07
C VAL A 97 6.15 -15.80 -11.27
N VAL A 98 6.39 -15.67 -9.96
CA VAL A 98 6.71 -16.80 -9.06
C VAL A 98 5.59 -17.85 -9.09
N LYS A 99 4.33 -17.42 -8.97
CA LYS A 99 3.16 -18.30 -9.05
C LYS A 99 3.13 -19.04 -10.39
N ARG A 100 3.29 -18.33 -11.51
CA ARG A 100 3.26 -18.91 -12.86
C ARG A 100 4.38 -19.92 -13.07
N TRP A 101 5.59 -19.62 -12.56
CA TRP A 101 6.73 -20.52 -12.67
C TRP A 101 6.53 -21.80 -11.85
N ARG A 102 5.97 -21.71 -10.64
CA ARG A 102 5.62 -22.90 -9.83
C ARG A 102 4.55 -23.75 -10.50
N THR A 103 3.49 -23.15 -11.02
CA THR A 103 2.43 -23.92 -11.72
C THR A 103 3.00 -24.69 -12.91
N LYS A 104 3.95 -24.11 -13.67
CA LYS A 104 4.64 -24.82 -14.75
C LYS A 104 5.53 -25.96 -14.23
N ARG A 105 6.26 -25.77 -13.12
CA ARG A 105 7.12 -26.83 -12.56
C ARG A 105 6.36 -28.01 -11.96
N ASN A 106 5.17 -27.80 -11.40
CA ASN A 106 4.35 -28.89 -10.87
C ASN A 106 3.58 -29.67 -11.95
N MET A 107 3.60 -29.22 -13.21
CA MET A 107 3.01 -29.93 -14.36
C MET A 107 4.02 -30.80 -15.12
N ILE A 108 5.30 -30.75 -14.75
CA ILE A 108 6.38 -31.61 -15.25
C ILE A 108 6.62 -32.68 -14.20
#